data_AF-A0A959ALV2-F1
#
_entry.id   AF-A0A959ALV2-F1
#
_cell.length_a   1.000
_cell.length_b   1.000
_cell.length_c   1.000
_cell.angle_alpha   90.00
_cell.angle_beta   90.00
_cell.angle_gamma   90.00
#
_symmetry.space_group_name_H-M   'P 1'
#
loop_
_entity.id
_entity.type
_entity.pdbx_description
1 polymer ?
#
loop_
_entity_poly.entity_id
_entity_poly.type
_entity_poly.pdbx_seq_one_letter_code
_entity_poly.pdbx_strand_id
1 'polypeptide(L)'
;MHKLKFLVLLRTLDEIEISAFHRYLKRMHGNEQTALSLFTYILKSAPDFSDEKRLNMSYAYRKIFREDIGEKRKKILNTLSDLYMWLKTFLLFQKATAPSIEHEALWLSVLYEHGMEAEFSKQLHALQQKKDASPVKSVTDCLKHVAVNHFAYYHQVHDSLDSDSRALRQYEKSLDLFYAIAKLKTACEVANRKNVLAIDVGSMNLAASTEMQLLGNHDHPLLLLYSEVYRLLAYGQEDSFERGKTMLIKHATMLDPSEIHRLLSYLTNFASARIRDGQKNYWLETHELNKLGVQYAAFLREDG
;
A
#
# COMPACT_ATOMS: atom_id res chain seq x y z
N MET A 1 -8.01 -20.79 18.74
CA MET A 1 -7.35 -20.76 17.42
C MET A 1 -7.02 -19.35 16.92
N HIS A 2 -7.22 -18.29 17.73
CA HIS A 2 -7.19 -16.89 17.29
C HIS A 2 -5.87 -16.36 16.71
N LYS A 3 -4.74 -17.02 16.96
CA LYS A 3 -3.42 -16.63 16.40
C LYS A 3 -3.03 -17.41 15.14
N LEU A 4 -3.90 -18.29 14.63
CA LEU A 4 -3.60 -19.03 13.41
C LEU A 4 -3.71 -18.11 12.21
N LYS A 5 -2.65 -18.09 11.39
CA LYS A 5 -2.54 -17.20 10.22
C LYS A 5 -3.76 -17.26 9.30
N PHE A 6 -4.34 -18.45 9.11
CA PHE A 6 -5.58 -18.63 8.35
C PHE A 6 -6.72 -17.76 8.88
N LEU A 7 -7.03 -17.85 10.18
CA LEU A 7 -8.16 -17.12 10.76
C LEU A 7 -7.89 -15.62 10.83
N VAL A 8 -6.64 -15.22 11.07
CA VAL A 8 -6.25 -13.80 11.04
C VAL A 8 -6.52 -13.22 9.67
N LEU A 9 -6.08 -13.89 8.61
CA LEU A 9 -6.31 -13.42 7.24
C LEU A 9 -7.79 -13.53 6.86
N LEU A 10 -8.47 -14.63 7.19
CA LEU A 10 -9.89 -14.84 6.84
C LEU A 10 -10.80 -13.74 7.41
N ARG A 11 -10.47 -13.20 8.58
CA ARG A 11 -11.23 -12.11 9.24
C ARG A 11 -11.13 -10.77 8.53
N THR A 12 -10.13 -10.60 7.67
CA THR A 12 -9.94 -9.37 6.88
C THR A 12 -10.83 -9.34 5.64
N LEU A 13 -11.48 -10.47 5.31
CA LEU A 13 -12.32 -10.58 4.12
C LEU A 13 -13.75 -10.17 4.42
N ASP A 14 -14.35 -9.45 3.48
CA ASP A 14 -15.80 -9.18 3.52
C ASP A 14 -16.64 -10.42 3.16
N GLU A 15 -17.96 -10.33 3.30
CA GLU A 15 -18.87 -11.44 2.99
C GLU A 15 -18.79 -11.89 1.52
N ILE A 16 -18.53 -10.96 0.60
CA ILE A 16 -18.44 -11.21 -0.85
C ILE A 16 -17.16 -12.01 -1.14
N GLU A 17 -16.03 -11.59 -0.57
CA GLU A 17 -14.73 -12.24 -0.67
C GLU A 17 -14.76 -13.63 -0.01
N ILE A 18 -15.37 -13.78 1.16
CA ILE A 18 -15.55 -15.08 1.82
C ILE A 18 -16.35 -16.02 0.91
N SER A 19 -17.44 -15.53 0.32
CA SER A 19 -18.29 -16.29 -0.59
C SER A 19 -17.53 -16.68 -1.88
N ALA A 20 -16.73 -15.76 -2.43
CA ALA A 20 -15.89 -16.01 -3.59
C ALA A 20 -14.78 -17.03 -3.28
N PHE A 21 -14.14 -16.94 -2.12
CA PHE A 21 -13.14 -17.91 -1.67
C PHE A 21 -13.75 -19.31 -1.48
N HIS A 22 -14.96 -19.39 -0.93
CA HIS A 22 -15.68 -20.66 -0.81
C HIS A 22 -15.91 -21.32 -2.18
N ARG A 23 -16.33 -20.53 -3.19
CA ARG A 23 -16.48 -21.04 -4.56
C ARG A 23 -15.14 -21.49 -5.15
N TYR A 24 -14.07 -20.72 -4.92
CA TYR A 24 -12.72 -21.08 -5.33
C TYR A 24 -12.29 -22.43 -4.74
N LEU A 25 -12.46 -22.65 -3.43
CA LEU A 25 -12.12 -23.91 -2.77
C LEU A 25 -12.88 -25.09 -3.36
N LYS A 26 -14.19 -24.96 -3.60
CA LYS A 26 -14.99 -26.03 -4.22
C LYS A 26 -14.52 -26.39 -5.62
N ARG A 27 -14.07 -25.40 -6.40
CA ARG A 27 -13.63 -25.59 -7.79
C ARG A 27 -12.21 -26.15 -7.89
N MET A 28 -11.27 -25.58 -7.14
CA MET A 28 -9.84 -25.90 -7.25
C MET A 28 -9.39 -27.02 -6.31
N HIS A 29 -10.10 -27.20 -5.19
CA HIS A 29 -9.77 -28.15 -4.13
C HIS A 29 -10.97 -29.02 -3.76
N GLY A 30 -11.85 -29.32 -4.73
CA GLY A 30 -13.08 -30.10 -4.53
C GLY A 30 -12.87 -31.50 -3.94
N ASN A 31 -11.69 -32.09 -4.15
CA ASN A 31 -11.35 -33.41 -3.61
C ASN A 31 -10.90 -33.36 -2.13
N GLU A 32 -10.60 -32.17 -1.60
CA GLU A 32 -10.10 -31.97 -0.23
C GLU A 32 -11.24 -31.84 0.78
N GLN A 33 -12.03 -32.91 0.91
CA GLN A 33 -13.26 -32.94 1.72
C GLN A 33 -13.04 -32.55 3.19
N THR A 34 -11.88 -32.89 3.74
CA THR A 34 -11.49 -32.50 5.09
C THR A 34 -11.37 -30.98 5.23
N ALA A 35 -10.70 -30.33 4.27
CA ALA A 35 -10.51 -28.89 4.28
C ALA A 35 -11.81 -28.13 4.03
N LEU A 36 -12.64 -28.61 3.10
CA LEU A 36 -13.97 -28.04 2.82
C LEU A 36 -14.91 -28.14 4.04
N SER A 37 -14.89 -29.28 4.74
CA SER A 37 -15.69 -29.48 5.95
C SER A 37 -15.24 -28.57 7.08
N LEU A 38 -13.91 -28.45 7.27
CA LEU A 38 -13.33 -27.56 8.26
C LEU A 38 -13.64 -26.09 7.97
N PHE A 39 -13.50 -25.67 6.71
CA PHE A 39 -13.83 -24.32 6.29
C PHE A 39 -15.32 -24.00 6.51
N THR A 40 -16.21 -24.89 6.07
CA THR A 40 -17.67 -24.74 6.27
C THR A 40 -18.03 -24.65 7.74
N TYR A 41 -17.35 -25.43 8.60
CA TYR A 41 -17.53 -25.36 10.04
C TYR A 41 -17.11 -24.01 10.62
N ILE A 42 -15.95 -23.48 10.20
CA ILE A 42 -15.43 -22.16 10.63
C ILE A 42 -16.40 -21.05 10.23
N LEU A 43 -16.95 -21.08 9.01
CA LEU A 43 -17.91 -20.09 8.52
C LEU A 43 -19.20 -19.99 9.35
N LYS A 44 -19.56 -21.01 10.13
CA LYS A 44 -20.71 -20.93 11.07
C LYS A 44 -20.49 -19.95 12.23
N SER A 45 -19.28 -19.41 12.35
CA SER A 45 -18.92 -18.39 13.34
C SER A 45 -18.67 -17.03 12.68
N ALA A 46 -18.87 -16.89 11.37
CA ALA A 46 -18.85 -15.59 10.68
C ALA A 46 -20.09 -14.76 11.07
N PRO A 47 -20.04 -13.43 10.97
CA PRO A 47 -18.94 -12.60 10.47
C PRO A 47 -17.91 -12.18 11.53
N ASP A 48 -18.27 -12.21 12.81
CA ASP A 48 -17.47 -11.67 13.91
C ASP A 48 -16.43 -12.67 14.47
N PHE A 49 -16.58 -13.97 14.16
CA PHE A 49 -15.67 -15.04 14.59
C PHE A 49 -15.41 -14.98 16.10
N SER A 50 -16.42 -14.60 16.87
CA SER A 50 -16.35 -14.31 18.31
C SER A 50 -16.59 -15.55 19.18
N ASP A 51 -17.18 -16.61 18.62
CA ASP A 51 -17.46 -17.86 19.35
C ASP A 51 -16.17 -18.67 19.60
N GLU A 52 -15.51 -18.36 20.73
CA GLU A 52 -14.28 -19.01 21.18
C GLU A 52 -14.45 -20.52 21.38
N LYS A 53 -15.66 -21.00 21.69
CA LYS A 53 -15.95 -22.42 21.86
C LYS A 53 -15.96 -23.13 20.51
N ARG A 54 -16.57 -22.54 19.48
CA ARG A 54 -16.53 -23.08 18.10
C ARG A 54 -15.13 -23.00 17.50
N LEU A 55 -14.37 -21.97 17.82
CA LEU A 55 -12.97 -21.80 17.39
C LEU A 55 -11.96 -22.53 18.30
N ASN A 56 -12.45 -23.39 19.20
CA ASN A 56 -11.63 -24.34 19.92
C ASN A 56 -11.33 -25.55 19.02
N MET A 57 -10.05 -25.87 18.86
CA MET A 57 -9.58 -26.89 17.92
C MET A 57 -10.10 -28.30 18.26
N SER A 58 -10.14 -28.66 19.54
CA SER A 58 -10.65 -29.95 20.00
C SER A 58 -12.16 -30.07 19.79
N TYR A 59 -12.90 -28.97 20.02
CA TYR A 59 -14.34 -28.93 19.80
C TYR A 59 -14.70 -28.98 18.30
N ALA A 60 -13.99 -28.21 17.47
CA ALA A 60 -14.13 -28.24 16.02
C ALA A 60 -13.87 -29.63 15.46
N TYR A 61 -12.79 -30.29 15.90
CA TYR A 61 -12.47 -31.64 15.46
C TYR A 61 -13.58 -32.64 15.79
N ARG A 62 -14.04 -32.65 17.04
CA ARG A 62 -15.11 -33.56 17.47
C ARG A 62 -16.39 -33.33 16.68
N LYS A 63 -16.72 -32.08 16.34
CA LYS A 63 -17.90 -31.76 15.53
C LYS A 63 -17.78 -32.15 14.05
N ILE A 64 -16.59 -32.06 13.47
CA ILE A 64 -16.35 -32.39 12.06
C ILE A 64 -16.19 -33.89 11.84
N PHE A 65 -15.35 -34.54 12.66
CA PHE A 65 -14.96 -35.95 12.46
C PHE A 65 -15.70 -36.94 13.36
N ARG A 66 -16.50 -36.46 14.32
CA ARG A 66 -17.23 -37.29 15.31
C ARG A 66 -16.33 -38.17 16.17
N GLU A 67 -15.06 -37.79 16.32
CA GLU A 67 -14.06 -38.48 17.13
C GLU A 67 -13.22 -37.48 17.95
N ASP A 68 -12.54 -37.97 18.97
CA ASP A 68 -11.64 -37.14 19.78
C ASP A 68 -10.34 -36.81 19.06
N ILE A 69 -9.83 -35.60 19.31
CA ILE A 69 -8.68 -35.05 18.60
C ILE A 69 -7.39 -35.84 18.84
N GLY A 70 -7.21 -36.42 20.04
CA GLY A 70 -6.04 -37.21 20.42
C GLY A 70 -4.72 -36.68 19.83
N GLU A 71 -3.96 -37.57 19.20
CA GLU A 71 -2.73 -37.24 18.46
C GLU A 71 -2.99 -36.67 17.05
N LYS A 72 -4.24 -36.71 16.56
CA LYS A 72 -4.64 -36.25 15.22
C LYS A 72 -4.70 -34.72 15.09
N ARG A 73 -4.32 -33.98 16.14
CA ARG A 73 -4.14 -32.52 16.13
C ARG A 73 -3.29 -32.05 14.94
N LYS A 74 -2.24 -32.79 14.57
CA LYS A 74 -1.38 -32.48 13.42
C LYS A 74 -2.17 -32.41 12.12
N LYS A 75 -3.17 -33.28 11.94
CA LYS A 75 -4.01 -33.31 10.74
C LYS A 75 -4.77 -31.99 10.55
N ILE A 76 -5.41 -31.48 11.60
CA ILE A 76 -6.11 -30.17 11.55
C ILE A 76 -5.15 -29.04 11.26
N LEU A 77 -4.00 -29.02 11.94
CA LEU A 77 -3.01 -27.96 11.77
C LEU A 77 -2.50 -27.92 10.33
N ASN A 78 -2.24 -29.08 9.73
CA ASN A 78 -1.88 -29.19 8.33
C ASN A 78 -3.02 -28.67 7.43
N THR A 79 -4.26 -29.11 7.66
CA THR A 79 -5.42 -28.62 6.89
C THR A 79 -5.61 -27.10 7.01
N LEU A 80 -5.38 -26.50 8.18
CA LEU A 80 -5.44 -25.04 8.34
C LEU A 80 -4.27 -24.33 7.65
N SER A 81 -3.10 -24.97 7.59
CA SER A 81 -1.97 -24.48 6.81
C SER A 81 -2.27 -24.51 5.31
N ASP A 82 -2.90 -25.59 4.82
CA ASP A 82 -3.32 -25.71 3.42
C ASP A 82 -4.37 -24.66 3.08
N LEU A 83 -5.40 -24.50 3.92
CA LEU A 83 -6.41 -23.45 3.78
C LEU A 83 -5.80 -22.04 3.77
N TYR A 84 -4.78 -21.79 4.60
CA TYR A 84 -4.04 -20.52 4.58
C TYR A 84 -3.32 -20.30 3.26
N MET A 85 -2.64 -21.33 2.74
CA MET A 85 -1.95 -21.24 1.46
C MET A 85 -2.92 -21.02 0.30
N TRP A 86 -4.06 -21.71 0.29
CA TRP A 86 -5.08 -21.54 -0.74
C TRP A 86 -5.77 -20.17 -0.66
N LEU A 87 -6.02 -19.65 0.54
CA LEU A 87 -6.53 -18.29 0.73
C LEU A 87 -5.54 -17.26 0.20
N LYS A 88 -4.24 -17.42 0.50
CA LYS A 88 -3.19 -16.55 -0.04
C LYS A 88 -3.17 -16.59 -1.57
N THR A 89 -3.19 -17.78 -2.18
CA THR A 89 -3.20 -17.92 -3.65
C THR A 89 -4.46 -17.30 -4.27
N PHE A 90 -5.62 -17.47 -3.63
CA PHE A 90 -6.86 -16.86 -4.06
C PHE A 90 -6.79 -15.34 -4.05
N LEU A 91 -6.32 -14.72 -2.97
CA LEU A 91 -6.19 -13.26 -2.87
C LEU A 91 -5.16 -12.72 -3.88
N LEU A 92 -4.04 -13.43 -4.08
CA LEU A 92 -3.07 -13.08 -5.12
C LEU A 92 -3.71 -13.14 -6.51
N PHE A 93 -4.49 -14.17 -6.81
CA PHE A 93 -5.19 -14.29 -8.08
C PHE A 93 -6.23 -13.18 -8.26
N GLN A 94 -7.03 -12.86 -7.24
CA GLN A 94 -7.96 -11.74 -7.30
C GLN A 94 -7.23 -10.41 -7.55
N LYS A 95 -6.14 -10.15 -6.82
CA LYS A 95 -5.35 -8.93 -7.01
C LYS A 95 -4.71 -8.86 -8.40
N ALA A 96 -4.19 -9.98 -8.90
CA ALA A 96 -3.53 -10.07 -10.20
C ALA A 96 -4.51 -10.01 -11.38
N THR A 97 -5.79 -10.31 -11.18
CA THR A 97 -6.83 -10.27 -12.23
C THR A 97 -7.69 -9.00 -12.16
N ALA A 98 -7.60 -8.24 -11.06
CA ALA A 98 -8.26 -6.95 -10.93
C ALA A 98 -7.69 -5.94 -11.93
N PRO A 99 -8.55 -5.20 -12.66
CA PRO A 99 -8.11 -4.13 -13.55
C PRO A 99 -7.25 -3.12 -12.79
N SER A 100 -5.98 -3.04 -13.16
CA SER A 100 -4.97 -2.22 -12.50
C SER A 100 -3.78 -2.00 -13.43
N ILE A 101 -2.99 -0.96 -13.17
CA ILE A 101 -1.75 -0.72 -13.93
C ILE A 101 -0.78 -1.89 -13.73
N GLU A 102 -0.76 -2.51 -12.55
CA GLU A 102 0.05 -3.69 -12.25
C GLU A 102 -0.37 -4.90 -13.09
N HIS A 103 -1.68 -5.12 -13.27
CA HIS A 103 -2.21 -6.17 -14.15
C HIS A 103 -1.81 -5.91 -15.62
N GLU A 104 -1.97 -4.67 -16.09
CA GLU A 104 -1.62 -4.29 -17.46
C GLU A 104 -0.11 -4.41 -17.72
N ALA A 105 0.72 -4.02 -16.75
CA ALA A 105 2.17 -4.16 -16.81
C ALA A 105 2.61 -5.65 -16.86
N LEU A 106 1.98 -6.51 -16.04
CA LEU A 106 2.22 -7.95 -16.10
C LEU A 106 1.77 -8.54 -17.45
N TRP A 107 0.66 -8.07 -18.00
CA TRP A 107 0.24 -8.52 -19.32
C TRP A 107 1.22 -8.09 -20.42
N LEU A 108 1.76 -6.88 -20.35
CA LEU A 108 2.81 -6.42 -21.26
C LEU A 108 4.06 -7.31 -21.20
N SER A 109 4.50 -7.72 -20.00
CA SER A 109 5.64 -8.63 -19.88
C SER A 109 5.35 -9.98 -20.53
N VAL A 110 4.15 -10.53 -20.34
CA VAL A 110 3.72 -11.78 -20.99
C VAL A 110 3.72 -11.64 -22.52
N LEU A 111 3.15 -10.56 -23.06
CA LEU A 111 3.13 -10.30 -24.51
C LEU A 111 4.55 -10.21 -25.08
N TYR A 112 5.45 -9.51 -24.38
CA TYR A 112 6.84 -9.38 -24.79
C TYR A 112 7.57 -10.73 -24.75
N GLU A 113 7.46 -11.48 -23.66
CA GLU A 113 8.08 -12.81 -23.49
C GLU A 113 7.64 -13.81 -24.57
N HIS A 114 6.42 -13.66 -25.10
CA HIS A 114 5.87 -14.52 -26.15
C HIS A 114 6.03 -13.94 -27.57
N GLY A 115 6.77 -12.83 -27.73
CA GLY A 115 7.02 -12.21 -29.04
C GLY A 115 5.79 -11.62 -29.72
N MET A 116 4.76 -11.25 -28.97
CA MET A 116 3.50 -10.71 -29.49
C MET A 116 3.58 -9.18 -29.73
N GLU A 117 4.51 -8.74 -30.57
CA GLU A 117 4.90 -7.32 -30.74
C GLU A 117 3.75 -6.37 -31.12
N ALA A 118 2.85 -6.79 -32.02
CA ALA A 118 1.73 -5.96 -32.46
C ALA A 118 0.72 -5.69 -31.33
N GLU A 119 0.38 -6.73 -30.56
CA GLU A 119 -0.52 -6.60 -29.41
C GLU A 119 0.18 -5.86 -28.26
N PHE A 120 1.47 -6.12 -28.05
CA PHE A 120 2.30 -5.39 -27.08
C PHE A 120 2.25 -3.88 -27.33
N SER A 121 2.55 -3.45 -28.56
CA SER A 121 2.58 -2.03 -28.94
C SER A 121 1.22 -1.36 -28.74
N LYS A 122 0.13 -2.05 -29.10
CA LYS A 122 -1.24 -1.56 -28.90
C LYS A 122 -1.59 -1.38 -27.42
N GLN A 123 -1.28 -2.38 -26.59
CA GLN A 123 -1.57 -2.34 -25.16
C GLN A 123 -0.70 -1.31 -24.44
N LEU A 124 0.57 -1.18 -24.83
CA LEU A 124 1.49 -0.19 -24.28
C LEU A 124 0.99 1.23 -24.53
N HIS A 125 0.54 1.52 -25.76
CA HIS A 125 -0.03 2.82 -26.10
C HIS A 125 -1.30 3.13 -25.27
N ALA A 126 -2.20 2.16 -25.10
CA ALA A 126 -3.38 2.32 -24.25
C ALA A 126 -2.99 2.58 -22.78
N LEU A 127 -1.98 1.88 -22.26
CA LEU A 127 -1.47 2.07 -20.91
C LEU A 127 -0.81 3.44 -20.72
N GLN A 128 -0.06 3.93 -21.70
CA GLN A 128 0.52 5.28 -21.69
C GLN A 128 -0.57 6.36 -21.64
N GLN A 129 -1.65 6.21 -22.43
CA GLN A 129 -2.79 7.13 -22.38
C GLN A 129 -3.47 7.13 -21.00
N LYS A 130 -3.69 5.96 -20.41
CA LYS A 130 -4.23 5.85 -19.04
C LYS A 130 -3.33 6.50 -18.00
N LYS A 131 -2.01 6.29 -18.11
CA LYS A 131 -1.00 6.93 -17.26
C LYS A 131 -1.07 8.46 -17.37
N ASP A 132 -1.11 8.99 -18.59
CA ASP A 132 -1.17 10.45 -18.81
C ASP A 132 -2.49 11.08 -18.33
N ALA A 133 -3.59 10.32 -18.37
CA ALA A 133 -4.87 10.75 -17.82
C ALA A 133 -4.97 10.62 -16.28
N SER A 134 -4.07 9.86 -15.65
CA SER A 134 -4.11 9.60 -14.22
C SER A 134 -3.25 10.60 -13.45
N PRO A 135 -3.82 11.35 -12.48
CA PRO A 135 -3.02 12.25 -11.66
C PRO A 135 -2.11 11.44 -10.72
N VAL A 136 -0.90 11.94 -10.51
CA VAL A 136 0.07 11.38 -9.54
C VAL A 136 -0.32 11.85 -8.14
N LYS A 137 -0.97 10.98 -7.36
CA LYS A 137 -1.48 11.32 -6.03
C LYS A 137 -0.62 10.82 -4.88
N SER A 138 0.25 9.83 -5.15
CA SER A 138 1.06 9.13 -4.17
C SER A 138 2.43 8.74 -4.72
N VAL A 139 3.34 8.32 -3.81
CA VAL A 139 4.63 7.74 -4.21
C VAL A 139 4.43 6.46 -5.05
N THR A 140 3.39 5.69 -4.74
CA THR A 140 3.03 4.48 -5.48
C THR A 140 2.65 4.82 -6.93
N ASP A 141 1.95 5.94 -7.16
CA ASP A 141 1.61 6.37 -8.51
C ASP A 141 2.84 6.83 -9.29
N CYS A 142 3.81 7.49 -8.63
CA CYS A 142 5.11 7.76 -9.26
C CYS A 142 5.80 6.46 -9.71
N LEU A 143 5.80 5.43 -8.87
CA LEU A 143 6.39 4.13 -9.21
C LEU A 143 5.68 3.47 -10.40
N LYS A 144 4.34 3.55 -10.47
CA LYS A 144 3.57 3.06 -11.62
C LYS A 144 3.99 3.79 -12.91
N HIS A 145 4.19 5.10 -12.86
CA HIS A 145 4.67 5.88 -14.01
C HIS A 145 6.06 5.44 -14.46
N VAL A 146 6.97 5.18 -13.50
CA VAL A 146 8.30 4.62 -13.79
C VAL A 146 8.17 3.27 -14.51
N ALA A 147 7.32 2.37 -14.01
CA ALA A 147 7.14 1.05 -14.61
C ALA A 147 6.61 1.12 -16.06
N VAL A 148 5.59 1.94 -16.32
CA VAL A 148 5.03 2.10 -17.68
C VAL A 148 6.07 2.70 -18.64
N ASN A 149 6.79 3.73 -18.21
CA ASN A 149 7.80 4.36 -19.07
C ASN A 149 9.05 3.48 -19.26
N HIS A 150 9.35 2.61 -18.30
CA HIS A 150 10.39 1.58 -18.48
C HIS A 150 10.01 0.61 -19.61
N PHE A 151 8.78 0.10 -19.62
CA PHE A 151 8.30 -0.73 -20.74
C PHE A 151 8.34 0.04 -22.06
N ALA A 152 7.90 1.31 -22.05
CA ALA A 152 7.95 2.14 -23.24
C ALA A 152 9.37 2.35 -23.77
N TYR A 153 10.36 2.54 -22.92
CA TYR A 153 11.72 2.79 -23.40
C TYR A 153 12.44 1.49 -23.83
N TYR A 154 12.39 0.43 -23.03
CA TYR A 154 13.19 -0.77 -23.26
C TYR A 154 12.56 -1.79 -24.21
N HIS A 155 11.25 -1.67 -24.48
CA HIS A 155 10.50 -2.69 -25.23
C HIS A 155 9.69 -2.08 -26.38
N GLN A 156 9.82 -0.78 -26.65
CA GLN A 156 9.27 -0.18 -27.86
C GLN A 156 10.06 -0.69 -29.07
N VAL A 157 9.34 -1.22 -30.04
CA VAL A 157 9.91 -1.58 -31.34
C VAL A 157 10.45 -0.30 -31.97
N HIS A 158 11.76 -0.24 -32.20
CA HIS A 158 12.52 0.93 -32.62
C HIS A 158 12.13 1.40 -34.04
N ASP A 159 10.99 2.08 -34.17
CA ASP A 159 10.53 2.60 -35.46
C ASP A 159 11.12 3.99 -35.78
N SER A 160 11.70 4.73 -34.81
CA SER A 160 12.40 5.99 -35.08
C SER A 160 13.31 6.49 -33.95
N LEU A 161 14.39 7.22 -34.30
CA LEU A 161 15.30 7.86 -33.32
C LEU A 161 14.61 8.93 -32.43
N ASP A 162 13.54 9.58 -32.92
CA ASP A 162 12.81 10.61 -32.16
C ASP A 162 11.89 9.99 -31.10
N SER A 163 11.25 8.86 -31.40
CA SER A 163 10.43 8.14 -30.41
C SER A 163 11.27 7.62 -29.25
N ASP A 164 12.47 7.09 -29.53
CA ASP A 164 13.39 6.59 -28.51
C ASP A 164 13.84 7.71 -27.55
N SER A 165 14.17 8.88 -28.12
CA SER A 165 14.57 10.05 -27.34
C SER A 165 13.45 10.57 -26.44
N ARG A 166 12.19 10.47 -26.88
CA ARG A 166 11.03 10.88 -26.08
C ARG A 166 10.74 9.89 -24.95
N ALA A 167 10.73 8.59 -25.25
CA ALA A 167 10.49 7.55 -24.26
C ALA A 167 11.55 7.58 -23.15
N LEU A 168 12.83 7.75 -23.50
CA LEU A 168 13.92 7.90 -22.55
C LEU A 168 13.72 9.10 -21.62
N ARG A 169 13.43 10.29 -22.17
CA ARG A 169 13.18 11.50 -21.36
C ARG A 169 11.99 11.35 -20.42
N GLN A 170 10.93 10.67 -20.85
CA GLN A 170 9.76 10.41 -20.00
C GLN A 170 10.09 9.42 -18.87
N TYR A 171 10.89 8.39 -19.18
CA TYR A 171 11.37 7.44 -18.19
C TYR A 171 12.25 8.12 -17.14
N GLU A 172 13.26 8.88 -17.56
CA GLU A 172 14.16 9.67 -16.70
C GLU A 172 13.36 10.62 -15.78
N LYS A 173 12.48 11.45 -16.35
CA LYS A 173 11.65 12.38 -15.57
C LYS A 173 10.78 11.67 -14.52
N SER A 174 10.26 10.49 -14.84
CA SER A 174 9.44 9.73 -13.89
C SER A 174 10.30 9.11 -12.79
N LEU A 175 11.50 8.66 -13.14
CA LEU A 175 12.47 8.10 -12.21
C LEU A 175 12.94 9.16 -11.22
N ASP A 176 13.28 10.36 -11.70
CA ASP A 176 13.70 11.48 -10.87
C ASP A 176 12.60 11.90 -9.89
N LEU A 177 11.37 12.05 -10.38
CA LEU A 177 10.23 12.43 -9.53
C LEU A 177 9.96 11.36 -8.46
N PHE A 178 9.94 10.08 -8.84
CA PHE A 178 9.77 8.99 -7.90
C PHE A 178 10.87 8.99 -6.84
N TYR A 179 12.13 9.05 -7.27
CA TYR A 179 13.28 9.06 -6.39
C TYR A 179 13.24 10.23 -5.41
N ALA A 180 12.96 11.43 -5.91
CA ALA A 180 12.89 12.65 -5.10
C ALA A 180 11.86 12.53 -3.98
N ILE A 181 10.62 12.14 -4.31
CA ILE A 181 9.55 12.03 -3.32
C ILE A 181 9.81 10.87 -2.36
N ALA A 182 10.24 9.71 -2.86
CA ALA A 182 10.51 8.54 -2.02
C ALA A 182 11.65 8.79 -1.03
N LYS A 183 12.73 9.45 -1.48
CA LYS A 183 13.87 9.82 -0.64
C LYS A 183 13.44 10.82 0.43
N LEU A 184 12.70 11.85 0.07
CA LEU A 184 12.15 12.83 1.00
C LEU A 184 11.23 12.21 2.04
N LYS A 185 10.28 11.37 1.61
CA LYS A 185 9.35 10.68 2.49
C LYS A 185 10.10 9.82 3.51
N THR A 186 11.14 9.13 3.06
CA THR A 186 12.03 8.33 3.93
C THR A 186 12.78 9.24 4.90
N ALA A 187 13.30 10.39 4.44
CA ALA A 187 13.99 11.36 5.26
C ALA A 187 13.09 11.95 6.36
N CYS A 188 11.84 12.26 6.03
CA CYS A 188 10.82 12.68 7.01
C CYS A 188 10.56 11.60 8.06
N GLU A 189 10.43 10.33 7.66
CA GLU A 189 10.19 9.23 8.59
C GLU A 189 11.37 9.06 9.56
N VAL A 190 12.61 9.13 9.06
CA VAL A 190 13.81 9.07 9.91
C VAL A 190 13.87 10.25 10.87
N ALA A 191 13.67 11.48 10.39
CA ALA A 191 13.66 12.67 11.24
C ALA A 191 12.55 12.61 12.30
N ASN A 192 11.34 12.20 11.92
CA ASN A 192 10.22 12.04 12.85
C ASN A 192 10.51 10.98 13.92
N ARG A 193 11.07 9.81 13.56
CA ARG A 193 11.44 8.77 14.53
C ARG A 193 12.51 9.23 15.51
N LYS A 194 13.51 9.96 15.02
CA LYS A 194 14.53 10.58 15.87
C LYS A 194 13.89 11.53 16.88
N ASN A 195 12.98 12.39 16.42
CA ASN A 195 12.33 13.40 17.26
C ASN A 195 11.32 12.80 18.27
N VAL A 196 10.59 11.74 17.89
CA VAL A 196 9.51 11.17 18.72
C VAL A 196 9.98 10.00 19.59
N LEU A 197 10.86 9.14 19.07
CA LEU A 197 11.25 7.88 19.72
C LEU A 197 12.70 7.87 20.20
N ALA A 198 13.48 8.94 19.95
CA ALA A 198 14.92 8.99 20.21
C ALA A 198 15.71 7.81 19.60
N ILE A 199 15.16 7.19 18.53
CA ILE A 199 15.83 6.12 17.80
C ILE A 199 16.85 6.76 16.88
N ASP A 200 18.13 6.51 17.14
CA ASP A 200 19.19 6.78 16.18
C ASP A 200 19.16 5.69 15.10
N VAL A 201 18.69 6.05 13.91
CA VAL A 201 18.58 5.12 12.77
C VAL A 201 19.95 4.89 12.10
N GLY A 202 21.04 5.31 12.75
CA GLY A 202 22.39 5.26 12.21
C GLY A 202 22.57 6.26 11.07
N SER A 203 23.79 6.36 10.56
CA SER A 203 24.22 7.26 9.48
C SER A 203 23.58 6.92 8.12
N MET A 204 22.27 6.79 8.03
CA MET A 204 21.57 7.05 6.77
C MET A 204 21.94 8.48 6.41
N ASN A 205 22.82 8.62 5.43
CA ASN A 205 23.27 9.91 4.92
C ASN A 205 22.05 10.66 4.42
N LEU A 206 21.45 11.48 5.30
CA LEU A 206 20.31 12.34 5.03
C LEU A 206 20.77 13.62 4.32
N ALA A 207 21.65 13.48 3.34
CA ALA A 207 21.97 14.55 2.40
C ALA A 207 20.79 14.78 1.42
N ALA A 208 19.55 14.64 1.91
CA ALA A 208 18.34 14.95 1.15
C ALA A 208 18.36 16.40 0.68
N SER A 209 18.97 17.32 1.45
CA SER A 209 19.14 18.72 1.04
C SER A 209 20.10 18.90 -0.15
N THR A 210 21.20 18.13 -0.22
CA THR A 210 22.16 18.17 -1.34
C THR A 210 21.61 17.44 -2.56
N GLU A 211 20.93 16.30 -2.36
CA GLU A 211 20.30 15.54 -3.45
C GLU A 211 19.06 16.27 -4.02
N MET A 212 18.30 17.02 -3.22
CA MET A 212 17.17 17.81 -3.72
C MET A 212 17.56 18.97 -4.62
N GLN A 213 18.76 19.55 -4.45
CA GLN A 213 19.27 20.56 -5.36
C GLN A 213 19.59 19.98 -6.74
N LEU A 214 19.86 18.67 -6.83
CA LEU A 214 20.18 17.98 -8.08
C LEU A 214 18.93 17.55 -8.85
N LEU A 215 17.78 17.41 -8.19
CA LEU A 215 16.55 16.85 -8.79
C LEU A 215 15.71 17.88 -9.57
N GLY A 216 16.23 19.08 -9.82
CA GLY A 216 15.59 20.10 -10.65
C GLY A 216 14.31 20.71 -10.05
N ASN A 217 13.79 21.74 -10.74
CA ASN A 217 12.54 22.43 -10.36
C ASN A 217 11.33 21.55 -10.68
N HIS A 218 11.04 20.59 -9.80
CA HIS A 218 9.78 19.85 -9.85
C HIS A 218 8.73 20.55 -9.00
N ASP A 219 7.75 21.18 -9.65
CA ASP A 219 6.60 21.85 -9.00
C ASP A 219 5.52 20.86 -8.54
N HIS A 220 5.89 19.61 -8.23
CA HIS A 220 4.93 18.59 -7.84
C HIS A 220 4.45 18.81 -6.40
N PRO A 221 3.12 18.90 -6.13
CA PRO A 221 2.61 19.22 -4.80
C PRO A 221 3.13 18.30 -3.69
N LEU A 222 3.19 16.99 -3.96
CA LEU A 222 3.67 16.00 -2.99
C LEU A 222 5.16 16.21 -2.64
N LEU A 223 5.98 16.61 -3.62
CA LEU A 223 7.40 16.89 -3.40
C LEU A 223 7.56 18.13 -2.52
N LEU A 224 6.83 19.20 -2.83
CA LEU A 224 6.87 20.45 -2.07
C LEU A 224 6.37 20.25 -0.63
N LEU A 225 5.32 19.47 -0.44
CA LEU A 225 4.80 19.13 0.89
C LEU A 225 5.82 18.38 1.73
N TYR A 226 6.40 17.30 1.19
CA TYR A 226 7.42 16.55 1.91
C TYR A 226 8.69 17.39 2.14
N SER A 227 9.01 18.35 1.27
CA SER A 227 10.10 19.32 1.49
C SER A 227 9.87 20.22 2.70
N GLU A 228 8.67 20.80 2.84
CA GLU A 228 8.33 21.63 4.00
C GLU A 228 8.31 20.80 5.29
N VAL A 229 7.73 19.59 5.25
CA VAL A 229 7.72 18.69 6.40
C VAL A 229 9.13 18.25 6.79
N TYR A 230 10.00 17.97 5.81
CA TYR A 230 11.38 17.62 6.11
C TYR A 230 12.12 18.78 6.80
N ARG A 231 11.96 20.01 6.29
CA ARG A 231 12.55 21.21 6.91
C ARG A 231 12.05 21.43 8.34
N LEU A 232 10.76 21.22 8.57
CA LEU A 232 10.17 21.28 9.90
C LEU A 232 10.80 20.25 10.84
N LEU A 233 10.88 18.98 10.43
CA LEU A 233 11.34 17.89 11.29
C LEU A 233 12.85 17.89 11.50
N ALA A 234 13.63 18.15 10.45
CA ALA A 234 15.09 18.06 10.50
C ALA A 234 15.74 19.31 11.10
N TYR A 235 15.16 20.50 10.87
CA TYR A 235 15.76 21.78 11.27
C TYR A 235 14.91 22.57 12.28
N GLY A 236 13.72 22.09 12.66
CA GLY A 236 12.84 22.77 13.61
C GLY A 236 12.30 24.11 13.10
N GLN A 237 12.30 24.34 11.78
CA GLN A 237 11.85 25.61 11.18
C GLN A 237 10.34 25.77 11.31
N GLU A 238 9.90 26.54 12.31
CA GLU A 238 8.47 26.73 12.64
C GLU A 238 7.67 27.32 11.47
N ASP A 239 8.24 28.22 10.67
CA ASP A 239 7.55 28.75 9.47
C ASP A 239 7.17 27.65 8.47
N SER A 240 7.90 26.53 8.46
CA SER A 240 7.60 25.37 7.61
C SER A 240 6.36 24.62 8.08
N PHE A 241 5.97 24.74 9.35
CA PHE A 241 4.72 24.18 9.87
C PHE A 241 3.52 24.86 9.20
N GLU A 242 3.47 26.19 9.24
CA GLU A 242 2.39 26.96 8.64
C GLU A 242 2.33 26.78 7.12
N ARG A 243 3.49 26.86 6.43
CA ARG A 243 3.55 26.59 4.99
C ARG A 243 3.08 25.19 4.65
N GLY A 244 3.58 24.17 5.37
CA GLY A 244 3.18 22.77 5.17
C GLY A 244 1.68 22.56 5.36
N LYS A 245 1.09 23.14 6.43
CA LYS A 245 -0.34 23.11 6.71
C LYS A 245 -1.15 23.77 5.60
N THR A 246 -0.80 24.99 5.19
CA THR A 246 -1.48 25.71 4.10
C THR A 246 -1.39 24.96 2.78
N MET A 247 -0.22 24.43 2.43
CA MET A 247 -0.04 23.62 1.22
C MET A 247 -0.87 22.35 1.27
N LEU A 248 -0.96 21.70 2.44
CA LEU A 248 -1.74 20.47 2.60
C LEU A 248 -3.22 20.76 2.35
N ILE A 249 -3.76 21.81 2.95
CA ILE A 249 -5.16 22.23 2.71
C ILE A 249 -5.40 22.52 1.22
N LYS A 250 -4.48 23.25 0.58
CA LYS A 250 -4.59 23.62 -0.83
C LYS A 250 -4.60 22.41 -1.77
N HIS A 251 -3.83 21.37 -1.46
CA HIS A 251 -3.60 20.24 -2.35
C HIS A 251 -4.23 18.91 -1.90
N ALA A 252 -4.86 18.85 -0.72
CA ALA A 252 -5.37 17.61 -0.13
C ALA A 252 -6.29 16.81 -1.06
N THR A 253 -7.16 17.48 -1.84
CA THR A 253 -8.06 16.80 -2.80
C THR A 253 -7.35 16.09 -3.95
N MET A 254 -6.09 16.45 -4.21
CA MET A 254 -5.25 15.88 -5.25
C MET A 254 -4.37 14.73 -4.73
N LEU A 255 -4.35 14.50 -3.42
CA LEU A 255 -3.50 13.50 -2.80
C LEU A 255 -4.27 12.23 -2.46
N ASP A 256 -3.53 11.13 -2.35
CA ASP A 256 -4.08 9.90 -1.79
C ASP A 256 -4.32 10.06 -0.28
N PRO A 257 -5.43 9.53 0.28
CA PRO A 257 -5.71 9.62 1.72
C PRO A 257 -4.57 9.11 2.61
N SER A 258 -3.82 8.10 2.17
CA SER A 258 -2.68 7.57 2.92
C SER A 258 -1.50 8.56 3.00
N GLU A 259 -1.30 9.38 1.96
CA GLU A 259 -0.30 10.45 1.97
C GLU A 259 -0.74 11.59 2.90
N ILE A 260 -2.03 11.97 2.86
CA ILE A 260 -2.60 12.97 3.77
C ILE A 260 -2.43 12.51 5.22
N HIS A 261 -2.78 11.26 5.52
CA HIS A 261 -2.63 10.66 6.84
C HIS A 261 -1.20 10.77 7.35
N ARG A 262 -0.22 10.44 6.50
CA ARG A 262 1.20 10.49 6.84
C ARG A 262 1.65 11.92 7.13
N LEU A 263 1.30 12.86 6.26
CA LEU A 263 1.65 14.27 6.40
C LEU A 263 1.03 14.87 7.68
N LEU A 264 -0.25 14.59 7.95
CA LEU A 264 -0.91 15.00 9.19
C LEU A 264 -0.23 14.41 10.42
N SER A 265 0.16 13.14 10.37
CA SER A 265 0.87 12.49 11.48
C SER A 265 2.17 13.23 11.83
N TYR A 266 2.93 13.68 10.83
CA TYR A 266 4.15 14.47 11.08
C TYR A 266 3.86 15.84 11.70
N LEU A 267 2.87 16.57 11.16
CA LEU A 267 2.48 17.88 11.70
C LEU A 267 1.94 17.75 13.13
N THR A 268 1.09 16.75 13.40
CA THR A 268 0.54 16.49 14.73
C THR A 268 1.62 16.09 15.73
N ASN A 269 2.60 15.28 15.33
CA ASN A 269 3.73 14.92 16.20
C ASN A 269 4.55 16.16 16.59
N PHE A 270 4.81 17.05 15.62
CA PHE A 270 5.49 18.31 15.88
C PHE A 270 4.69 19.21 16.82
N ALA A 271 3.40 19.46 16.54
CA ALA A 271 2.52 20.25 17.39
C ALA A 271 2.43 19.70 18.82
N SER A 272 2.36 18.36 18.95
CA SER A 272 2.33 17.67 20.24
C SER A 272 3.62 17.88 21.03
N ALA A 273 4.79 17.93 20.36
CA ALA A 273 6.04 18.27 21.02
C ALA A 273 6.03 19.71 21.55
N ARG A 274 5.56 20.68 20.76
CA ARG A 274 5.43 22.08 21.17
C ARG A 274 4.48 22.29 22.34
N ILE A 275 3.37 21.54 22.39
CA ILE A 275 2.46 21.54 23.53
C ILE A 275 3.16 21.08 24.81
N ARG A 276 3.99 20.01 24.74
CA ARG A 276 4.76 19.52 25.89
C ARG A 276 5.81 20.54 26.36
N ASP A 277 6.34 21.33 25.43
CA ASP A 277 7.25 22.44 25.74
C ASP A 277 6.52 23.68 26.29
N GLY A 278 5.20 23.61 26.50
CA GLY A 278 4.39 24.68 27.08
C GLY A 278 3.78 25.66 26.07
N GLN A 279 3.98 25.46 24.77
CA GLN A 279 3.44 26.32 23.72
C GLN A 279 1.96 26.00 23.45
N LYS A 280 1.07 26.58 24.27
CA LYS A 280 -0.38 26.28 24.27
C LYS A 280 -1.11 26.64 22.98
N ASN A 281 -0.58 27.52 22.14
CA ASN A 281 -1.17 27.88 20.84
C ASN A 281 -1.32 26.66 19.91
N TYR A 282 -0.45 25.66 20.03
CA TYR A 282 -0.50 24.44 19.22
C TYR A 282 -1.67 23.51 19.55
N TRP A 283 -2.41 23.74 20.64
CA TRP A 283 -3.67 23.02 20.89
C TRP A 283 -4.72 23.30 19.80
N LEU A 284 -4.83 24.58 19.39
CA LEU A 284 -5.75 24.97 18.32
C LEU A 284 -5.30 24.36 17.00
N GLU A 285 -3.99 24.39 16.71
CA GLU A 285 -3.42 23.78 15.51
C GLU A 285 -3.68 22.28 15.43
N THR A 286 -3.51 21.56 16.54
CA THR A 286 -3.81 20.12 16.60
C THR A 286 -5.27 19.83 16.32
N HIS A 287 -6.19 20.67 16.83
CA HIS A 287 -7.61 20.55 16.55
C HIS A 287 -7.93 20.76 15.07
N GLU A 288 -7.33 21.76 14.43
CA GLU A 288 -7.51 22.01 12.99
C GLU A 288 -6.94 20.86 12.14
N LEU A 289 -5.77 20.31 12.50
CA LEU A 289 -5.21 19.13 11.83
C LEU A 289 -6.14 17.91 11.95
N ASN A 290 -6.79 17.72 13.11
CA ASN A 290 -7.75 16.64 13.30
C ASN A 290 -8.99 16.80 12.42
N LYS A 291 -9.53 18.03 12.30
CA LYS A 291 -10.63 18.32 11.38
C LYS A 291 -10.27 17.98 9.94
N LEU A 292 -9.07 18.37 9.50
CA LEU A 292 -8.60 18.05 8.15
C LEU A 292 -8.54 16.54 7.91
N GLY A 293 -8.03 15.77 8.86
CA GLY A 293 -7.95 14.32 8.67
C GLY A 293 -9.31 13.62 8.65
N VAL A 294 -10.32 14.15 9.35
CA VAL A 294 -11.72 13.69 9.21
C VAL A 294 -12.28 14.10 7.85
N GLN A 295 -12.13 15.36 7.45
CA GLN A 295 -12.65 15.92 6.20
C GLN A 295 -12.15 15.15 4.97
N TYR A 296 -10.87 14.76 4.97
CA TYR A 296 -10.25 14.06 3.84
C TYR A 296 -10.18 12.54 4.03
N ALA A 297 -10.96 11.98 4.97
CA ALA A 297 -10.99 10.55 5.27
C ALA A 297 -9.60 9.93 5.57
N ALA A 298 -8.64 10.75 5.98
CA ALA A 298 -7.27 10.31 6.25
C ALA A 298 -7.17 9.45 7.52
N PHE A 299 -8.16 9.52 8.42
CA PHE A 299 -8.22 8.68 9.63
C PHE A 299 -9.18 7.49 9.50
N LEU A 300 -9.90 7.38 8.38
CA LEU A 300 -10.63 6.16 8.09
C LEU A 300 -9.60 5.11 7.69
N ARG A 301 -9.17 4.30 8.66
CA ARG A 301 -8.73 2.96 8.32
C ARG A 301 -9.92 2.32 7.61
N GLU A 302 -9.72 1.83 6.38
CA GLU A 302 -10.48 0.65 5.99
C GLU A 302 -10.19 -0.35 7.11
N ASP A 303 -11.20 -0.61 7.94
CA ASP A 303 -11.13 -1.60 9.01
C ASP A 303 -10.69 -2.91 8.33
N GLY A 304 -9.41 -3.23 8.50
CA GLY A 304 -8.80 -4.42 7.95
C GLY A 304 -9.14 -5.66 8.73
#